data_AF-A0A1Y5E2F4-F1
#
_entry.id   AF-A0A1Y5E2F4-F1
#
_cell.length_a   1.000
_cell.length_b   1.000
_cell.length_c   1.000
_cell.angle_alpha   90.00
_cell.angle_beta   90.00
_cell.angle_gamma   90.00
#
_symmetry.space_group_name_H-M   'P 1'
#
loop_
_entity.id
_entity.type
_entity.pdbx_description
1 polymer ?
#
loop_
_entity_poly.entity_id
_entity_poly.type
_entity_poly.pdbx_seq_one_letter_code
_entity_poly.pdbx_strand_id
1 'polypeptide(L)'
;MKYTLLLGVVFCGLSLATTGHGQTLHASMGIYDAEDCGPVVNEHLDKLSIDRSKIKVIDYITRYLLAGELGEEKEYEAWVSFFTCKGNLVINLGRSCYIQQTYRTYECKSKNLPTK
;
A
#
# COMPACT_ATOMS: atom_id res chain seq x y z
N MET A 1 -64.53 -1.56 23.94
CA MET A 1 -64.97 -0.41 23.11
C MET A 1 -64.10 0.78 23.49
N LYS A 2 -63.18 1.20 22.61
CA LYS A 2 -63.28 2.46 21.82
C LYS A 2 -62.94 3.69 22.71
N TYR A 3 -61.90 4.50 22.49
CA TYR A 3 -61.27 4.95 21.24
C TYR A 3 -59.78 5.28 21.44
N THR A 4 -58.97 4.79 20.52
CA THR A 4 -57.61 5.26 20.20
C THR A 4 -57.68 6.70 19.69
N LEU A 5 -56.93 7.62 20.28
CA LEU A 5 -56.78 8.98 19.81
C LEU A 5 -55.32 9.20 19.37
N LEU A 6 -55.14 9.05 18.05
CA LEU A 6 -53.95 9.39 17.30
C LEU A 6 -53.80 10.92 17.26
N LEU A 7 -52.68 11.43 17.77
CA LEU A 7 -52.19 12.77 17.45
C LEU A 7 -50.79 12.59 16.86
N GLY A 8 -50.76 12.57 15.54
CA GLY A 8 -49.55 12.55 14.74
C GLY A 8 -48.78 13.85 14.90
N VAL A 9 -47.52 13.74 15.26
CA VAL A 9 -46.55 14.82 15.10
C VAL A 9 -45.68 14.47 13.91
N VAL A 10 -45.97 15.15 12.81
CA VAL A 10 -45.16 15.22 11.60
C VAL A 10 -43.84 15.90 11.97
N PHE A 11 -42.76 15.14 12.10
CA PHE A 11 -41.41 15.72 12.07
C PHE A 11 -40.89 15.62 10.63
N CYS A 12 -41.13 16.69 9.88
CA CYS A 12 -40.44 16.99 8.64
C CYS A 12 -38.95 17.24 8.94
N GLY A 13 -38.10 16.46 8.27
CA GLY A 13 -36.81 16.86 7.71
C GLY A 13 -35.84 17.71 8.53
N LEU A 14 -34.72 17.09 8.92
CA LEU A 14 -33.43 17.72 8.68
C LEU A 14 -32.43 16.66 8.22
N SER A 15 -32.27 16.57 6.91
CA SER A 15 -31.24 15.78 6.25
C SER A 15 -29.87 16.40 6.56
N LEU A 16 -29.10 15.80 7.46
CA LEU A 16 -27.64 15.95 7.42
C LEU A 16 -27.13 14.94 6.39
N ALA A 17 -27.27 15.31 5.12
CA ALA A 17 -26.40 14.78 4.09
C ALA A 17 -24.98 15.21 4.49
N THR A 18 -24.22 14.30 5.08
CA THR A 18 -22.77 14.45 5.14
C THR A 18 -22.30 14.37 3.70
N THR A 19 -22.18 15.54 3.08
CA THR A 19 -21.54 15.73 1.78
C THR A 19 -20.19 15.05 1.86
N GLY A 20 -20.03 14.01 1.04
CA GLY A 20 -18.77 13.32 0.84
C GLY A 20 -17.71 14.37 0.53
N HIS A 21 -16.82 14.59 1.49
CA HIS A 21 -15.58 15.28 1.23
C HIS A 21 -14.68 14.22 0.58
N GLY A 22 -14.84 14.07 -0.73
CA GLY A 22 -13.83 13.45 -1.58
C GLY A 22 -12.58 14.31 -1.49
N GLN A 23 -11.78 14.09 -0.44
CA GLN A 23 -10.40 14.53 -0.41
C GLN A 23 -9.70 13.73 -1.50
N THR A 24 -9.69 14.28 -2.71
CA THR A 24 -8.59 14.04 -3.62
C THR A 24 -7.35 14.45 -2.85
N LEU A 25 -6.66 13.46 -2.27
CA LEU A 25 -5.31 13.59 -1.73
C LEU A 25 -4.40 13.95 -2.90
N HIS A 26 -4.45 15.23 -3.29
CA HIS A 26 -3.43 15.82 -4.13
C HIS A 26 -2.24 16.01 -3.20
N ALA A 27 -1.44 14.95 -3.07
CA ALA A 27 -0.18 15.00 -2.36
C ALA A 27 0.66 16.08 -3.03
N SER A 28 0.77 17.24 -2.37
CA SER A 28 1.82 18.20 -2.62
C SER A 28 3.13 17.44 -2.61
N MET A 29 3.77 17.29 -3.78
CA MET A 29 5.11 16.75 -4.02
C MET A 29 5.84 16.29 -2.75
N GLY A 30 5.37 15.18 -2.15
CA GLY A 30 5.98 14.64 -0.96
C GLY A 30 7.34 14.11 -1.39
N ILE A 31 8.41 14.55 -0.73
CA ILE A 31 9.64 13.78 -0.74
C ILE A 31 9.31 12.54 0.10
N TYR A 32 8.67 11.55 -0.53
CA TYR A 32 8.47 10.26 0.09
C TYR A 32 9.85 9.63 0.28
N ASP A 33 10.08 9.07 1.45
CA ASP A 33 11.22 8.16 1.65
C ASP A 33 10.79 6.74 1.27
N ALA A 34 11.75 5.82 1.12
CA ALA A 34 11.45 4.47 0.64
C ALA A 34 10.47 3.73 1.59
N GLU A 35 10.56 4.02 2.87
CA GLU A 35 9.75 3.49 3.97
C GLU A 35 8.27 3.89 3.86
N ASP A 36 7.96 5.03 3.25
CA ASP A 36 6.58 5.49 3.07
C ASP A 36 5.80 4.59 2.10
N CYS A 37 6.50 3.82 1.26
CA CYS A 37 5.89 2.83 0.38
C CYS A 37 5.44 1.54 1.12
N GLY A 38 5.67 1.45 2.44
CA GLY A 38 5.34 0.28 3.27
C GLY A 38 3.92 -0.27 3.08
N PRO A 39 2.86 0.56 3.10
CA PRO A 39 1.49 0.09 2.88
C PRO A 39 1.29 -0.58 1.50
N VAL A 40 1.87 -0.04 0.43
CA VAL A 40 1.75 -0.61 -0.92
C VAL A 40 2.51 -1.93 -1.01
N VAL A 41 3.71 -1.99 -0.44
CA VAL A 41 4.50 -3.23 -0.35
C VAL A 41 3.73 -4.30 0.41
N ASN A 42 3.08 -3.94 1.51
CA ASN A 42 2.26 -4.87 2.28
C ASN A 42 1.06 -5.35 1.46
N GLU A 43 0.27 -4.48 0.86
CA GLU A 43 -0.86 -4.90 0.02
C GLU A 43 -0.41 -5.86 -1.09
N HIS A 44 0.74 -5.61 -1.72
CA HIS A 44 1.28 -6.47 -2.76
C HIS A 44 1.72 -7.85 -2.26
N LEU A 45 2.39 -7.90 -1.10
CA LEU A 45 2.75 -9.17 -0.48
C LEU A 45 1.52 -10.00 -0.12
N ASP A 46 0.41 -9.37 0.26
CA ASP A 46 -0.86 -10.06 0.48
C ASP A 46 -1.48 -10.57 -0.83
N LYS A 47 -1.41 -9.79 -1.92
CA LYS A 47 -1.83 -10.24 -3.26
C LYS A 47 -1.02 -11.43 -3.79
N LEU A 48 0.26 -11.51 -3.40
CA LEU A 48 1.13 -12.64 -3.69
C LEU A 48 0.94 -13.81 -2.71
N SER A 49 -0.04 -13.71 -1.80
CA SER A 49 -0.34 -14.70 -0.75
C SER A 49 0.87 -15.04 0.10
N ILE A 50 1.78 -14.09 0.37
CA ILE A 50 2.99 -14.36 1.15
C ILE A 50 2.64 -14.61 2.62
N ASP A 51 3.19 -15.67 3.18
CA ASP A 51 3.14 -15.91 4.62
C ASP A 51 4.10 -14.98 5.35
N ARG A 52 3.53 -13.97 6.01
CA ARG A 52 4.26 -12.97 6.78
C ARG A 52 5.09 -13.57 7.91
N SER A 53 4.69 -14.72 8.45
CA SER A 53 5.44 -15.40 9.52
C SER A 53 6.80 -15.92 9.06
N LYS A 54 7.01 -16.02 7.74
CA LYS A 54 8.27 -16.47 7.13
C LYS A 54 9.16 -15.31 6.69
N ILE A 55 8.68 -14.07 6.77
CA ILE A 55 9.48 -12.89 6.48
C ILE A 55 10.45 -12.67 7.63
N LYS A 56 11.73 -12.55 7.28
CA LYS A 56 12.79 -12.24 8.23
C LYS A 56 12.94 -10.73 8.42
N VAL A 57 13.02 -10.01 7.31
CA VAL A 57 13.19 -8.55 7.28
C VAL A 57 12.69 -8.01 5.94
N ILE A 58 12.24 -6.76 5.95
CA ILE A 58 11.96 -5.96 4.76
C ILE A 58 12.85 -4.74 4.83
N ASP A 59 13.83 -4.65 3.93
CA ASP A 59 14.70 -3.48 3.81
C ASP A 59 14.17 -2.56 2.71
N TYR A 60 14.01 -1.27 3.02
CA TYR A 60 13.59 -0.25 2.07
C TYR A 60 14.81 0.54 1.60
N ILE A 61 14.98 0.67 0.29
CA ILE A 61 16.18 1.23 -0.34
C ILE A 61 15.77 2.34 -1.30
N THR A 62 16.36 3.53 -1.14
CA THR A 62 16.28 4.60 -2.14
C THR A 62 17.37 4.43 -3.18
N ARG A 63 16.97 4.32 -4.45
CA ARG A 63 17.87 4.33 -5.61
C ARG A 63 17.83 5.71 -6.26
N TYR A 64 18.95 6.41 -6.15
CA TYR A 64 19.15 7.68 -6.84
C TYR A 64 19.57 7.39 -8.28
N LEU A 65 18.73 7.79 -9.23
CA LEU A 65 19.08 7.77 -10.65
C LEU A 65 19.82 9.07 -11.00
N LEU A 66 20.62 9.03 -12.08
CA LEU A 66 21.36 10.19 -12.54
C LEU A 66 20.40 11.38 -12.74
N ALA A 67 20.72 12.51 -12.13
CA ALA A 67 19.91 13.72 -12.27
C ALA A 67 19.87 14.15 -13.74
N GLY A 68 18.69 14.11 -14.35
CA GLY A 68 18.45 14.78 -15.62
C GLY A 68 18.35 16.29 -15.43
N GLU A 69 18.20 17.05 -16.51
CA GLU A 69 18.01 18.51 -16.47
C GLU A 69 16.82 18.97 -15.59
N LEU A 70 15.93 18.04 -15.22
CA LEU A 70 14.70 18.26 -14.45
C LEU A 70 14.80 17.88 -12.96
N GLY A 71 15.98 17.49 -12.47
CA GLY A 71 16.24 17.18 -11.06
C GLY A 71 16.58 15.72 -10.77
N GLU A 72 16.71 15.39 -9.48
CA GLU A 72 16.99 14.02 -9.02
C GLU A 72 15.80 13.10 -9.29
N GLU A 73 16.01 12.07 -10.10
CA GLU A 73 15.05 10.99 -10.26
C GLU A 73 15.33 9.92 -9.20
N LYS A 74 14.29 9.51 -8.47
CA LYS A 74 14.37 8.53 -7.38
C LYS A 74 13.47 7.34 -7.68
N GLU A 75 14.01 6.15 -7.50
CA GLU A 75 13.27 4.89 -7.42
C GLU A 75 13.40 4.33 -5.99
N TYR A 76 12.50 3.45 -5.62
CA TYR A 76 12.55 2.74 -4.34
C TYR A 76 12.53 1.24 -4.56
N GLU A 77 13.15 0.49 -3.65
CA GLU A 77 13.05 -0.95 -3.64
C GLU A 77 12.70 -1.44 -2.24
N ALA A 78 11.83 -2.43 -2.15
CA ALA A 78 11.62 -3.21 -0.95
C ALA A 78 12.22 -4.60 -1.15
N TRP A 79 13.22 -4.91 -0.32
CA TRP A 79 13.94 -6.18 -0.33
C TRP A 79 13.40 -7.06 0.78
N VAL A 80 12.57 -8.03 0.42
CA VAL A 80 11.92 -8.93 1.37
C VAL A 80 12.73 -10.21 1.49
N SER A 81 13.40 -10.36 2.62
CA SER A 81 14.15 -11.57 3.00
C SER A 81 13.25 -12.55 3.76
N PHE A 82 13.49 -13.84 3.56
CA PHE A 82 12.73 -14.91 4.21
C PHE A 82 13.63 -15.81 5.06
N PHE A 83 13.06 -16.48 6.06
CA PHE A 83 13.78 -17.51 6.82
C PHE A 83 14.02 -18.79 6.01
N THR A 84 13.28 -18.99 4.92
CA THR A 84 13.19 -20.26 4.18
C THR A 84 14.03 -20.32 2.91
N CYS A 85 14.60 -19.21 2.45
CA CYS A 85 15.48 -19.17 1.27
C CYS A 85 16.55 -18.09 1.42
N LYS A 86 17.71 -18.27 0.79
CA LYS A 86 18.73 -17.21 0.68
C LYS A 86 18.45 -16.34 -0.54
N GLY A 87 18.41 -15.02 -0.35
CA GLY A 87 18.03 -14.05 -1.36
C GLY A 87 16.81 -13.24 -0.93
N ASN A 88 16.22 -12.51 -1.88
CA ASN A 88 15.11 -11.60 -1.64
C ASN A 88 14.02 -11.75 -2.70
N LEU A 89 12.78 -11.50 -2.30
CA LEU A 89 11.76 -10.99 -3.20
C LEU A 89 11.94 -9.47 -3.24
N VAL A 90 12.38 -8.94 -4.37
CA VAL A 90 12.59 -7.51 -4.57
C VAL A 90 11.37 -6.94 -5.28
N ILE A 91 10.77 -5.92 -4.67
CA ILE A 91 9.66 -5.15 -5.22
C ILE A 91 10.23 -3.78 -5.56
N ASN A 92 10.36 -3.50 -6.85
CA ASN A 92 10.85 -2.23 -7.37
C ASN A 92 9.66 -1.29 -7.58
N LEU A 93 9.78 -0.09 -7.04
CA LEU A 93 8.74 0.91 -6.90
C LEU A 93 9.21 2.23 -7.52
N GLY A 94 8.33 2.91 -8.24
CA GLY A 94 8.59 4.27 -8.69
C GLY A 94 8.41 5.30 -7.57
N ARG A 95 8.73 6.57 -7.86
CA ARG A 95 8.67 7.68 -6.89
C ARG A 95 7.31 7.87 -6.18
N SER A 96 6.20 7.46 -6.80
CA SER A 96 4.87 7.51 -6.18
C SER A 96 4.44 6.17 -5.55
N CYS A 97 5.41 5.31 -5.23
CA CYS A 97 5.20 3.97 -4.67
C CYS A 97 4.39 3.01 -5.56
N TYR A 98 4.20 3.31 -6.85
CA TYR A 98 3.61 2.34 -7.77
C TYR A 98 4.61 1.22 -8.07
N ILE A 99 4.11 -0.02 -8.12
CA ILE A 99 4.97 -1.19 -8.36
C ILE A 99 5.32 -1.25 -9.85
N GLN A 100 6.60 -1.10 -10.14
CA GLN A 100 7.14 -1.20 -11.50
C GLN A 100 7.46 -2.66 -11.84
N GLN A 101 8.09 -3.37 -10.91
CA GLN A 101 8.50 -4.76 -11.14
C GLN A 101 8.57 -5.53 -9.82
N THR A 102 8.39 -6.84 -9.90
CA THR A 102 8.71 -7.75 -8.80
C THR A 102 9.57 -8.89 -9.33
N TYR A 103 10.70 -9.15 -8.69
CA TYR A 103 11.61 -10.21 -9.10
C TYR A 103 12.25 -10.88 -7.88
N ARG A 104 12.85 -12.05 -8.12
CA ARG A 104 13.46 -12.87 -7.07
C ARG A 104 14.96 -12.94 -7.28
N THR A 105 15.73 -12.92 -6.20
CA THR A 105 17.19 -13.05 -6.25
C THR A 105 17.65 -14.37 -5.65
N TYR A 106 18.83 -14.83 -6.08
CA TYR A 106 19.51 -16.04 -5.58
C TYR A 106 18.60 -17.29 -5.48
N GLU A 107 18.61 -17.98 -4.34
CA GLU A 107 17.93 -19.25 -4.12
C GLU A 107 16.40 -19.07 -4.03
N CYS A 108 15.90 -17.87 -3.76
CA CYS A 108 14.47 -17.59 -3.81
C CYS A 108 13.90 -17.65 -5.25
N LYS A 109 14.74 -17.76 -6.30
CA LYS A 109 14.29 -18.00 -7.68
C LYS A 109 13.76 -19.41 -7.93
N SER A 110 14.22 -20.42 -7.18
CA SER A 110 14.18 -21.81 -7.65
C SER A 110 12.88 -22.58 -7.37
N LYS A 111 12.06 -22.17 -6.37
CA LYS A 111 10.65 -22.59 -6.14
C LYS A 111 10.07 -22.21 -4.77
N ASN A 112 10.82 -21.58 -3.87
CA ASN A 112 10.41 -21.43 -2.47
C ASN A 112 10.05 -20.00 -2.09
N LEU A 113 9.04 -19.41 -2.74
CA LEU A 113 8.38 -18.26 -2.13
C LEU A 113 7.42 -18.81 -1.06
N PRO A 114 7.50 -18.37 0.20
CA PRO A 114 6.61 -18.86 1.24
C PRO A 114 5.22 -18.26 1.02
N THR A 115 4.39 -18.95 0.24
CA THR A 115 2.99 -18.62 0.04
C THR A 115 2.12 -19.37 1.07
N LYS A 116 1.02 -18.75 1.49
CA LYS A 116 -0.01 -19.34 2.35
C LYS A 116 -0.75 -20.48 1.66
#